data_AF-A0AA85IS09-F1
#
_entry.id   AF-A0AA85IS09-F1
#
_cell.length_a   1.000
_cell.length_b   1.000
_cell.length_c   1.000
_cell.angle_alpha   90.00
_cell.angle_beta   90.00
_cell.angle_gamma   90.00
#
_symmetry.space_group_name_H-M   'P 1'
#
loop_
_entity.id
_entity.type
_entity.pdbx_description
1 polymer ?
#
loop_
_entity_poly.entity_id
_entity_poly.type
_entity_poly.pdbx_seq_one_letter_code
_entity_poly.pdbx_strand_id
1 'polypeptide(L)'
;MDFTLTHFRDSGIDLLPGNNLTDLEYADDIVLLSGDADEMQSLLSTFSCNIRMFGMRFAPAKCKMMWLQDWTTLTPSLEIGSEVVEYVDRITYLGSTINQRQRVDL
;
A
#
# COMPACT_ATOMS: atom_id res chain seq x y z
N MET A 1 0.81 5.61 19.28
CA MET A 1 -0.34 6.39 18.79
C MET A 1 -1.12 5.40 17.95
N ASP A 2 -2.34 5.07 18.37
CA ASP A 2 -3.08 3.92 17.85
C ASP A 2 -4.03 4.41 16.75
N PHE A 3 -3.55 4.47 15.51
CA PHE A 3 -4.38 4.75 14.34
C PHE A 3 -5.04 3.44 13.91
N THR A 4 -5.91 2.88 14.73
CA THR A 4 -6.49 1.58 14.43
C THR A 4 -7.16 1.60 13.04
N LEU A 5 -6.52 0.99 12.05
CA LEU A 5 -7.03 0.76 10.69
C LEU A 5 -8.16 -0.29 10.67
N THR A 6 -8.90 -0.37 11.78
CA THR A 6 -10.08 -1.22 11.97
C THR A 6 -11.14 -0.98 10.90
N HIS A 7 -11.16 0.20 10.27
CA HIS A 7 -12.02 0.52 9.15
C HIS A 7 -11.67 -0.24 7.85
N PHE A 8 -10.45 -0.77 7.72
CA PHE A 8 -9.97 -1.45 6.52
C PHE A 8 -9.77 -2.95 6.70
N ARG A 9 -10.22 -3.50 7.84
CA ARG A 9 -10.01 -4.90 8.22
C ARG A 9 -10.49 -5.89 7.16
N ASP A 10 -11.47 -5.49 6.35
CA ASP A 10 -12.07 -6.30 5.29
C ASP A 10 -11.35 -6.15 3.93
N SER A 11 -10.38 -5.23 3.79
CA SER A 11 -9.69 -4.87 2.53
C SER A 11 -8.20 -5.22 2.49
N GLY A 12 -7.70 -6.02 3.45
CA GLY A 12 -6.28 -6.42 3.53
C GLY A 12 -5.96 -7.72 2.82
N ILE A 13 -4.66 -8.05 2.75
CA ILE A 13 -4.18 -9.30 2.12
C ILE A 13 -4.28 -10.45 3.12
N ASP A 14 -4.89 -11.56 2.71
CA ASP A 14 -5.02 -12.77 3.53
C ASP A 14 -3.64 -13.43 3.75
N LEU A 15 -3.17 -13.45 5.00
CA LEU A 15 -1.94 -14.15 5.36
C LEU A 15 -2.22 -15.54 5.98
N LEU A 16 -3.33 -15.70 6.69
CA LEU A 16 -3.87 -16.95 7.25
C LEU A 16 -5.41 -16.86 7.28
N PRO A 17 -6.15 -17.98 7.19
CA PRO A 17 -7.61 -17.96 7.13
C PRO A 17 -8.25 -17.11 8.24
N GLY A 18 -8.78 -15.94 7.87
CA GLY A 18 -9.46 -15.01 8.78
C GLY A 18 -8.61 -13.88 9.37
N ASN A 19 -7.36 -13.67 8.91
CA ASN A 19 -6.58 -12.48 9.26
C ASN A 19 -5.99 -11.75 8.03
N ASN A 20 -6.65 -10.67 7.66
CA ASN A 20 -6.16 -9.77 6.63
C ASN A 20 -5.07 -8.85 7.21
N LEU A 21 -3.91 -8.78 6.57
CA LEU A 21 -2.90 -7.76 6.84
C LEU A 21 -3.19 -6.53 5.97
N THR A 22 -3.52 -5.41 6.62
CA THR A 22 -3.88 -4.14 5.96
C THR A 22 -2.72 -3.16 5.90
N ASP A 23 -1.79 -3.25 6.85
CA ASP A 23 -0.75 -2.26 7.03
C ASP A 23 0.45 -2.75 7.85
N LEU A 24 1.56 -2.01 7.74
CA LEU A 24 2.73 -2.14 8.59
C LEU A 24 3.33 -0.75 8.85
N GLU A 25 3.47 -0.37 10.12
CA GLU A 25 3.90 0.98 10.55
C GLU A 25 5.20 0.96 11.37
N TYR A 26 6.13 1.86 11.06
CA TYR A 26 7.34 2.09 11.85
C TYR A 26 7.85 3.52 11.66
N ALA A 27 8.00 4.27 12.76
CA ALA A 27 8.43 5.66 12.76
C ALA A 27 7.59 6.54 11.81
N ASP A 28 8.20 7.07 10.75
CA ASP A 28 7.57 7.92 9.73
C ASP A 28 7.12 7.16 8.47
N ASP A 29 7.36 5.84 8.39
CA ASP A 29 7.03 5.00 7.23
C ASP A 29 5.86 4.05 7.51
N ILE A 30 4.90 4.02 6.58
CA ILE A 30 3.77 3.08 6.55
C ILE A 30 3.74 2.32 5.23
N VAL A 31 3.44 1.02 5.28
CA VAL A 31 3.12 0.18 4.13
C VAL A 31 1.62 -0.08 4.14
N LEU A 32 0.95 0.15 3.02
CA LEU A 32 -0.47 -0.15 2.81
C LEU A 32 -0.61 -1.35 1.87
N LEU A 33 -1.56 -2.24 2.17
CA LEU A 33 -1.80 -3.46 1.39
C LEU A 33 -3.30 -3.56 1.03
N SER A 34 -3.58 -3.92 -0.23
CA SER A 34 -4.94 -4.14 -0.73
C SER A 34 -4.94 -5.16 -1.87
N GLY A 35 -6.10 -5.77 -2.14
CA GLY A 35 -6.30 -6.78 -3.18
C GLY A 35 -6.44 -6.21 -4.60
N ASP A 36 -6.84 -4.94 -4.74
CA ASP A 36 -7.01 -4.29 -6.04
C ASP A 36 -6.65 -2.79 -6.00
N ALA A 37 -6.67 -2.16 -7.17
CA ALA A 37 -6.23 -0.78 -7.33
C ALA A 37 -7.23 0.27 -6.88
N ASP A 38 -8.52 -0.01 -7.02
CA ASP A 38 -9.57 0.92 -6.62
C ASP A 38 -9.65 0.97 -5.09
N GLU A 39 -9.55 -0.20 -4.44
CA GLU A 39 -9.42 -0.31 -3.00
C GLU A 39 -8.13 0.36 -2.49
N MET A 40 -6.99 0.14 -3.15
CA MET A 40 -5.73 0.81 -2.78
C MET A 40 -5.84 2.34 -2.85
N GLN A 41 -6.44 2.88 -3.92
CA GLN A 41 -6.64 4.33 -4.06
C GLN A 41 -7.60 4.87 -2.99
N SER A 42 -8.67 4.12 -2.68
CA SER A 42 -9.62 4.48 -1.63
C SER A 42 -8.97 4.49 -0.24
N LEU A 43 -8.18 3.45 0.06
CA LEU A 43 -7.41 3.29 1.29
C LEU A 43 -6.44 4.47 1.47
N LEU A 44 -5.63 4.75 0.44
CA LEU A 44 -4.66 5.84 0.45
C LEU A 44 -5.32 7.21 0.62
N SER A 45 -6.41 7.46 -0.10
CA SER A 45 -7.13 8.74 -0.05
C SER A 45 -7.76 8.98 1.32
N THR A 46 -8.38 7.94 1.88
CA THR A 46 -8.99 7.98 3.21
C THR A 46 -7.92 8.16 4.29
N PHE A 47 -6.83 7.40 4.22
CA PHE A 47 -5.72 7.52 5.16
C PHE A 47 -5.06 8.90 5.09
N SER A 48 -4.78 9.40 3.88
CA SER A 48 -4.25 10.75 3.65
C SER A 48 -5.15 11.85 4.25
N CYS A 49 -6.48 11.68 4.16
CA CYS A 49 -7.44 12.58 4.79
C CYS A 49 -7.37 12.52 6.33
N ASN A 50 -7.31 11.32 6.89
CA ASN A 50 -7.29 11.11 8.33
C ASN A 50 -6.00 11.65 8.97
N ILE A 51 -4.83 11.37 8.39
CA ILE A 51 -3.55 11.82 8.93
C ILE A 51 -3.37 13.34 8.88
N ARG A 52 -4.06 14.04 7.97
CA ARG A 52 -4.08 15.52 7.92
C ARG A 52 -4.62 16.15 9.20
N MET A 53 -5.57 15.50 9.88
CA MET A 53 -6.11 15.99 11.16
C MET A 53 -5.04 16.03 12.25
N PHE A 54 -4.01 15.19 12.11
CA PHE A 54 -2.87 15.11 13.02
C PHE A 54 -1.68 15.96 12.56
N GLY A 55 -1.85 16.78 11.51
CA GLY A 55 -0.79 17.60 10.92
C GLY A 55 0.22 16.81 10.09
N MET A 56 -0.02 15.52 9.85
CA MET A 56 0.83 14.67 9.02
C MET A 56 0.41 14.74 7.55
N ARG A 57 1.37 14.53 6.65
CA ARG A 57 1.16 14.52 5.19
C ARG A 57 2.13 13.56 4.55
N PHE A 58 1.68 12.84 3.54
CA PHE A 58 2.57 12.10 2.66
C PHE A 58 3.46 13.05 1.86
N ALA A 59 4.69 12.61 1.59
CA ALA A 59 5.56 13.18 0.58
C ALA A 59 5.46 12.29 -0.67
N PRO A 60 4.69 12.67 -1.70
CA PRO A 60 4.40 11.78 -2.84
C PRO A 60 5.67 11.25 -3.51
N ALA A 61 6.70 12.10 -3.64
CA ALA A 61 8.01 11.73 -4.20
C ALA A 61 8.79 10.65 -3.42
N LYS A 62 8.38 10.32 -2.18
CA LYS A 62 8.97 9.22 -1.38
C LYS A 62 8.09 7.98 -1.38
N CYS A 63 6.82 8.10 -1.72
CA CYS A 63 5.89 6.98 -1.77
C CYS A 63 6.22 6.10 -2.98
N LYS A 64 6.16 4.78 -2.77
CA LYS A 64 6.40 3.79 -3.81
C LYS A 64 5.27 2.77 -3.80
N MET A 65 4.88 2.34 -4.99
CA MET A 65 3.87 1.31 -5.21
C MET A 65 4.48 0.12 -5.93
N MET A 66 4.03 -1.07 -5.56
CA MET A 66 4.45 -2.33 -6.17
C MET A 66 3.25 -3.27 -6.25
N TRP A 67 3.09 -3.93 -7.40
CA TRP A 67 2.08 -4.97 -7.60
C TRP A 67 2.67 -6.36 -7.33
N LEU A 68 2.00 -7.17 -6.50
CA LEU A 68 2.46 -8.53 -6.16
C LEU A 68 1.89 -9.62 -7.07
N GLN A 69 0.86 -9.32 -7.87
CA GLN A 69 0.25 -10.24 -8.83
C GLN A 69 0.38 -9.71 -10.27
N ASP A 70 0.29 -10.62 -11.23
CA ASP A 70 0.32 -10.36 -12.69
C ASP A 70 -0.94 -9.59 -13.12
N TRP A 71 -0.98 -8.30 -12.84
CA TRP A 71 -2.04 -7.42 -13.31
C TRP A 71 -1.91 -7.25 -14.83
N THR A 72 -2.88 -7.77 -15.57
CA THR A 72 -2.70 -8.07 -17.01
C THR A 72 -3.27 -7.03 -17.96
N THR A 73 -3.89 -5.93 -17.50
CA THR A 73 -4.66 -5.09 -18.44
C THR A 73 -4.50 -3.57 -18.34
N LEU A 74 -4.17 -2.98 -17.19
CA LEU A 74 -3.92 -1.53 -17.05
C LEU A 74 -3.00 -1.29 -15.87
N THR A 75 -1.86 -0.61 -16.04
CA THR A 75 -1.10 -0.08 -14.89
C THR A 75 -1.96 0.97 -14.19
N PRO A 76 -2.54 0.69 -13.01
CA PRO A 76 -3.33 1.68 -12.30
C PRO A 76 -2.36 2.75 -11.80
N SER A 77 -2.64 4.01 -12.10
CA SER A 77 -1.90 5.13 -11.50
C SER A 77 -2.47 5.39 -10.11
N LEU A 78 -1.65 5.21 -9.09
CA LEU A 78 -1.99 5.59 -7.72
C LEU A 78 -1.59 7.04 -7.51
N GLU A 79 -2.51 7.87 -7.03
CA GLU A 79 -2.30 9.31 -6.90
C GLU A 79 -2.42 9.77 -5.44
N ILE A 80 -1.48 10.63 -5.03
CA ILE A 80 -1.56 11.37 -3.77
C ILE A 80 -1.76 12.84 -4.11
N GLY A 81 -3.00 13.32 -3.96
CA GLY A 81 -3.35 14.68 -4.39
C GLY A 81 -3.40 14.76 -5.91
N SER A 82 -2.37 15.36 -6.52
CA SER A 82 -2.22 15.47 -7.98
C SER A 82 -0.92 14.86 -8.49
N GLU A 83 -0.18 14.17 -7.61
CA GLU A 83 1.10 13.54 -7.92
C GLU A 83 0.92 12.03 -8.00
N VAL A 84 1.45 11.43 -9.07
CA VAL A 84 1.44 9.98 -9.27
C VAL A 84 2.57 9.35 -8.45
N VAL A 85 2.25 8.28 -7.72
CA VAL A 85 3.20 7.51 -6.92
C VAL A 85 4.12 6.70 -7.84
N GLU A 86 5.42 6.67 -7.52
CA GLU A 86 6.40 5.91 -8.29
C GLU A 86 6.10 4.41 -8.22
N TYR A 87 6.07 3.76 -9.38
CA TYR A 87 5.98 2.30 -9.46
C TYR A 87 7.38 1.66 -9.42
N VAL A 88 7.55 0.62 -8.59
CA VAL A 88 8.80 -0.12 -8.42
C VAL A 88 8.59 -1.63 -8.48
N ASP A 89 9.63 -2.35 -8.92
CA ASP A 89 9.67 -3.82 -8.96
C ASP A 89 10.06 -4.47 -7.61
N ARG A 90 10.53 -3.64 -6.68
CA ARG A 90 11.09 -4.06 -5.41
C ARG A 90 10.90 -2.98 -4.36
N ILE A 91 10.43 -3.40 -3.19
CA ILE A 91 10.31 -2.55 -2.00
C ILE A 91 11.18 -3.13 -0.90
N THR A 92 11.94 -2.27 -0.22
CA THR A 92 12.67 -2.61 0.99
C THR A 92 12.04 -1.90 2.17
N TYR A 93 11.64 -2.65 3.18
CA TYR A 93 11.06 -2.15 4.42
C TYR A 93 11.76 -2.81 5.62
N LEU A 94 12.33 -1.99 6.51
CA LEU A 94 13.09 -2.44 7.70
C LEU A 94 14.18 -3.49 7.39
N GLY A 95 14.86 -3.35 6.24
CA GLY A 95 15.90 -4.28 5.79
C GLY A 95 15.38 -5.56 5.13
N SER A 96 14.07 -5.84 5.21
CA SER A 96 13.42 -6.90 4.45
C SER A 96 13.05 -6.41 3.06
N THR A 97 13.27 -7.23 2.04
CA THR A 97 13.03 -6.84 0.66
C THR A 97 12.02 -7.76 0.00
N ILE A 98 11.02 -7.17 -0.63
CA ILE A 98 9.94 -7.84 -1.35
C ILE A 98 10.14 -7.53 -2.83
N ASN A 99 10.18 -8.58 -3.65
CA ASN A 99 10.33 -8.51 -5.10
C ASN A 99 9.07 -8.99 -5.80
N GLN A 100 8.82 -8.50 -7.02
CA GLN A 100 7.73 -9.05 -7.82
C GLN A 100 8.02 -10.52 -8.05
N ARG A 101 7.00 -11.37 -7.91
CA ARG A 101 7.16 -12.79 -8.22
C ARG A 101 7.53 -12.90 -9.70
N GLN A 102 8.73 -13.39 -9.98
CA GLN A 102 9.04 -13.88 -11.31
C GLN A 102 8.28 -15.18 -11.53
N ARG A 103 7.51 -15.23 -12.61
CA ARG A 103 6.90 -16.45 -13.11
C ARG A 103 8.00 -17.48 -13.36
N VAL A 104 8.02 -18.55 -12.56
CA VAL A 104 8.79 -19.74 -12.90
C VAL A 104 7.85 -20.58 -13.76
N ASP A 105 8.00 -20.46 -15.08
CA ASP A 105 7.34 -21.37 -16.01
C ASP A 105 7.93 -22.78 -15.79
N LEU A 106 7.10 -23.72 -15.32
CA LEU A 106 7.35 -25.17 -15.33
C LEU A 106 6.60 -25.81 -16.49
#